data_AF-A0A971R1C8-F1
#
_entry.id   AF-A0A971R1C8-F1
#
_cell.length_a   1.000
_cell.length_b   1.000
_cell.length_c   1.000
_cell.angle_alpha   90.00
_cell.angle_beta   90.00
_cell.angle_gamma   90.00
#
_symmetry.space_group_name_H-M   'P 1'
#
loop_
_entity.id
_entity.type
_entity.pdbx_description
1 polymer ?
#
loop_
_entity_poly.entity_id
_entity_poly.type
_entity_poly.pdbx_seq_one_letter_code
_entity_poly.pdbx_strand_id
1 'polypeptide(L)'
;MTLIHVCCAPDLLSTVLKREFPEAVFYFYNPNIFPESEYEKRLEAFKTVCHRLNLNYMEGRYDPEEFSAFFERYFDEEEGGARCGKCMEMRLKNAALTSGKIHAKSFTSTLLASPRKSIDTINEIGMEISNVYGTEYTGGNFRTGRKEIKPYLEDIYVQNYCGCEASLVKSRRDREERERMDFELLSGKFRNLVHLWKYRGRLIRIEEIPIRDESSLKEFLAVLKPSGLLVKKGSELYGRNWLKAGKYNCRILGESDIYGESGQKN
;
A
#
# COMPACT_ATOMS: atom_id res chain seq x y z
N MET A 1 27.23 -6.20 -12.32
CA MET A 1 26.50 -5.47 -11.26
C MET A 1 25.48 -4.48 -11.84
N THR A 2 24.23 -4.54 -11.36
CA THR A 2 23.10 -3.65 -11.68
C THR A 2 22.61 -2.96 -10.41
N LEU A 3 22.33 -1.64 -10.48
CA LEU A 3 21.65 -0.94 -9.39
C LEU A 3 20.13 -0.97 -9.59
N ILE A 4 19.38 -1.37 -8.58
CA ILE A 4 17.93 -1.45 -8.63
C ILE A 4 17.34 -0.41 -7.69
N HIS A 5 16.73 0.66 -8.23
CA HIS A 5 16.00 1.61 -7.40
C HIS A 5 14.72 0.99 -6.83
N VAL A 6 14.54 1.11 -5.52
CA VAL A 6 13.43 0.57 -4.74
C VAL A 6 12.66 1.70 -4.05
N CYS A 7 11.33 1.70 -4.21
CA CYS A 7 10.45 2.67 -3.55
C CYS A 7 9.60 2.11 -2.39
N CYS A 8 9.44 0.78 -2.31
CA CYS A 8 8.74 0.07 -1.24
C CYS A 8 8.99 -1.45 -1.31
N ALA A 9 8.74 -2.15 -0.21
CA ALA A 9 8.93 -3.60 -0.10
C ALA A 9 8.03 -4.44 -1.03
N PRO A 10 6.74 -4.11 -1.26
CA PRO A 10 5.91 -4.88 -2.20
C PRO A 10 6.41 -4.82 -3.65
N ASP A 11 6.83 -3.64 -4.12
CA ASP A 11 7.37 -3.50 -5.47
C ASP A 11 8.73 -4.24 -5.59
N LEU A 12 9.54 -4.28 -4.51
CA LEU A 12 10.75 -5.10 -4.45
C LEU A 12 10.46 -6.60 -4.58
N LEU A 13 9.56 -7.12 -3.76
CA LEU A 13 9.16 -8.54 -3.79
C LEU A 13 8.64 -8.95 -5.16
N SER A 14 7.75 -8.15 -5.76
CA SER A 14 7.27 -8.41 -7.11
C SER A 14 8.43 -8.47 -8.12
N THR A 15 9.41 -7.57 -7.99
CA THR A 15 10.57 -7.51 -8.90
C THR A 15 11.45 -8.75 -8.81
N VAL A 16 11.86 -9.15 -7.60
CA VAL A 16 12.77 -10.29 -7.40
C VAL A 16 12.09 -11.65 -7.62
N LEU A 17 10.77 -11.74 -7.44
CA LEU A 17 10.00 -12.93 -7.81
C LEU A 17 9.81 -13.06 -9.32
N LYS A 18 9.78 -11.93 -10.05
CA LYS A 18 9.55 -11.92 -11.50
C LYS A 18 10.83 -12.19 -12.28
N ARG A 19 11.97 -11.71 -11.78
CA ARG A 19 13.25 -11.72 -12.49
C ARG A 19 14.40 -11.87 -11.50
N GLU A 20 15.36 -12.70 -11.87
CA GLU A 20 16.62 -12.84 -11.13
C GLU A 20 17.59 -11.70 -11.44
N PHE A 21 18.36 -11.31 -10.42
CA PHE A 21 19.39 -10.27 -10.51
C PHE A 21 20.69 -10.77 -9.82
N PRO A 22 21.52 -11.58 -10.52
CA PRO A 22 22.65 -12.29 -9.91
C PRO A 22 23.72 -11.39 -9.28
N GLU A 23 23.90 -10.19 -9.82
CA GLU A 23 24.83 -9.18 -9.28
C GLU A 23 24.09 -7.85 -9.15
N ALA A 24 23.36 -7.63 -8.06
CA ALA A 24 22.63 -6.39 -7.87
C ALA A 24 22.80 -5.77 -6.50
N VAL A 25 22.64 -4.45 -6.48
CA VAL A 25 22.53 -3.64 -5.26
C VAL A 25 21.17 -2.95 -5.28
N PHE A 26 20.36 -3.19 -4.24
CA PHE A 26 19.03 -2.63 -4.09
C PHE A 26 19.10 -1.30 -3.36
N TYR A 27 18.70 -0.24 -4.04
CA TYR A 27 18.84 1.13 -3.57
C TYR A 27 17.49 1.71 -3.15
N PHE A 28 17.26 1.83 -1.85
CA PHE A 28 16.04 2.44 -1.33
C PHE A 28 16.15 3.96 -1.40
N TYR A 29 15.38 4.57 -2.31
CA TYR A 29 15.39 6.01 -2.49
C TYR A 29 14.03 6.53 -2.89
N ASN A 30 13.30 7.04 -1.92
CA ASN A 30 12.06 7.74 -2.18
C ASN A 30 11.90 8.87 -1.17
N PRO A 31 12.48 10.03 -1.46
CA PRO A 31 12.52 11.11 -0.51
C PRO A 31 11.24 11.96 -0.50
N ASN A 32 10.30 11.66 -1.39
CA ASN A 32 8.93 12.21 -1.40
C ASN A 32 7.97 11.37 -0.55
N ILE A 33 8.47 10.53 0.37
CA ILE A 33 7.59 9.84 1.33
C ILE A 33 7.28 10.81 2.47
N PHE A 34 5.99 11.00 2.73
CA PHE A 34 5.45 11.89 3.73
C PHE A 34 4.22 11.24 4.38
N PRO A 35 4.07 11.28 5.71
CA PRO A 35 4.99 11.88 6.68
C PRO A 35 6.23 11.00 6.92
N GLU A 36 7.18 11.48 7.71
CA GLU A 36 8.39 10.74 8.09
C GLU A 36 8.10 9.34 8.67
N SER A 37 7.05 9.21 9.50
CA SER A 37 6.63 7.91 10.02
C SER A 37 6.20 6.89 8.94
N GLU A 38 5.81 7.33 7.74
CA GLU A 38 5.60 6.44 6.59
C GLU A 38 6.94 6.01 5.98
N TYR A 39 7.91 6.93 5.91
CA TYR A 39 9.24 6.64 5.38
C TYR A 39 9.91 5.55 6.21
N GLU A 40 9.91 5.69 7.53
CA GLU A 40 10.46 4.71 8.47
C GLU A 40 9.84 3.32 8.27
N LYS A 41 8.51 3.24 8.19
CA LYS A 41 7.80 1.96 7.96
C LYS A 41 8.19 1.31 6.64
N ARG A 42 8.31 2.10 5.57
CA ARG A 42 8.69 1.58 4.24
C ARG A 42 10.15 1.15 4.21
N LEU A 43 11.03 1.91 4.87
CA LEU A 43 12.45 1.59 5.00
C LEU A 43 12.65 0.30 5.79
N GLU A 44 11.96 0.14 6.91
CA GLU A 44 12.06 -1.06 7.74
C GLU A 44 11.52 -2.31 7.03
N ALA A 45 10.40 -2.18 6.32
CA ALA A 45 9.89 -3.25 5.48
C ALA A 45 10.84 -3.61 4.34
N PHE A 46 11.49 -2.62 3.74
CA PHE A 46 12.53 -2.83 2.73
C PHE A 46 13.71 -3.61 3.31
N LYS A 47 14.25 -3.19 4.46
CA LYS A 47 15.35 -3.88 5.16
C LYS A 47 14.99 -5.32 5.51
N THR A 48 13.80 -5.52 6.07
CA THR A 48 13.28 -6.87 6.39
C THR A 48 13.28 -7.78 5.16
N VAL A 49 12.82 -7.30 3.99
CA VAL A 49 12.85 -8.09 2.75
C VAL A 49 14.29 -8.35 2.29
N CYS A 50 15.17 -7.33 2.32
CA CYS A 50 16.56 -7.50 1.93
C CYS A 50 17.29 -8.51 2.82
N HIS A 51 17.11 -8.47 4.15
CA HIS A 51 17.72 -9.44 5.06
C HIS A 51 17.16 -10.85 4.83
N ARG A 52 15.83 -10.98 4.69
CA ARG A 52 15.17 -12.28 4.46
C ARG A 52 15.65 -12.97 3.19
N LEU A 53 15.94 -12.20 2.15
CA LEU A 53 16.37 -12.70 0.84
C LEU A 53 17.89 -12.59 0.60
N ASN A 54 18.66 -12.20 1.63
CA ASN A 54 20.11 -11.99 1.56
C ASN A 54 20.54 -11.07 0.39
N LEU A 55 19.84 -9.95 0.22
CA LEU A 55 20.09 -8.98 -0.85
C LEU A 55 21.04 -7.88 -0.38
N ASN A 56 22.02 -7.53 -1.21
CA ASN A 56 22.86 -6.36 -0.97
C ASN A 56 22.05 -5.08 -1.17
N TYR A 57 22.08 -4.16 -0.21
CA TYR A 57 21.29 -2.94 -0.29
C TYR A 57 22.06 -1.70 0.17
N MET A 58 21.52 -0.55 -0.22
CA MET A 58 21.95 0.76 0.24
C MET A 58 20.74 1.68 0.41
N GLU A 59 20.91 2.67 1.28
CA GLU A 59 19.90 3.66 1.60
C GLU A 59 20.31 5.00 0.97
N GLY A 60 19.37 5.65 0.31
CA GLY A 60 19.56 6.99 -0.21
C GLY A 60 19.25 8.06 0.83
N ARG A 61 19.66 9.29 0.53
CA ARG A 61 19.35 10.45 1.37
C ARG A 61 17.84 10.67 1.42
N TYR A 62 17.31 10.82 2.63
CA TYR A 62 15.94 11.26 2.88
C TYR A 62 15.95 12.75 3.24
N ASP A 63 15.34 13.58 2.39
CA ASP A 63 15.28 15.04 2.58
C ASP A 63 13.89 15.58 2.18
N PRO A 64 12.84 15.27 2.96
CA PRO A 64 11.46 15.55 2.56
C PRO A 64 11.18 17.04 2.32
N GLU A 65 11.95 17.95 2.92
CA GLU A 65 11.82 19.40 2.74
C GLU A 65 12.22 19.84 1.32
N GLU A 66 13.41 19.41 0.86
CA GLU A 66 13.88 19.71 -0.50
C GLU A 66 12.89 19.19 -1.56
N PHE A 67 12.35 17.98 -1.34
CA PHE A 67 11.36 17.41 -2.26
C PHE A 67 10.02 18.13 -2.19
N SER A 68 9.53 18.47 -1.01
CA SER A 68 8.26 19.17 -0.86
C SER A 68 8.28 20.50 -1.62
N ALA A 69 9.34 21.30 -1.45
CA ALA A 69 9.52 22.56 -2.15
C ALA A 69 9.52 22.40 -3.68
N PHE A 70 10.17 21.35 -4.21
CA PHE A 70 10.18 21.08 -5.64
C PHE A 70 8.78 20.70 -6.19
N PHE A 71 7.98 19.98 -5.40
CA PHE A 71 6.67 19.48 -5.80
C PHE A 71 5.48 20.39 -5.44
N GLU A 72 5.70 21.49 -4.72
CA GLU A 72 4.65 22.44 -4.31
C GLU A 72 3.83 22.94 -5.51
N ARG A 73 4.49 23.38 -6.59
CA ARG A 73 3.83 23.81 -7.84
C ARG A 73 3.06 22.71 -8.58
N TYR A 74 3.23 21.46 -8.17
CA TYR A 74 2.56 20.28 -8.74
C TYR A 74 1.60 19.62 -7.73
N PHE A 75 1.30 20.29 -6.61
CA PHE A 75 0.54 19.70 -5.52
C PHE A 75 -0.85 19.25 -5.99
N ASP A 76 -1.56 20.12 -6.71
CA ASP A 76 -2.92 19.90 -7.20
C ASP A 76 -3.02 19.03 -8.46
N GLU A 77 -1.88 18.61 -9.04
CA GLU A 77 -1.87 17.70 -10.18
C GLU A 77 -2.48 16.33 -9.82
N GLU A 78 -3.17 15.73 -10.78
CA GLU A 78 -3.79 14.43 -10.56
C GLU A 78 -2.74 13.31 -10.36
N GLU A 79 -3.14 12.25 -9.65
CA GLU A 79 -2.32 11.05 -9.55
C GLU A 79 -2.20 10.39 -10.93
N GLY A 80 -0.96 10.13 -11.37
CA GLY A 80 -0.66 9.71 -12.74
C GLY A 80 -0.31 10.86 -13.68
N GLY A 81 -0.54 12.12 -13.28
CA GLY A 81 -0.22 13.32 -14.06
C GLY A 81 1.24 13.79 -13.94
N ALA A 82 1.47 15.07 -14.21
CA ALA A 82 2.80 15.67 -14.32
C ALA A 82 3.65 15.48 -13.05
N ARG A 83 3.04 15.60 -11.85
CA ARG A 83 3.69 15.33 -10.56
C ARG A 83 4.32 13.94 -10.52
N CYS A 84 3.58 12.93 -10.96
CA CYS A 84 4.05 11.54 -10.93
C CYS A 84 5.20 11.32 -11.91
N GLY A 85 5.11 11.88 -13.12
CA GLY A 85 6.20 11.86 -14.11
C GLY A 85 7.50 12.45 -13.55
N LYS A 86 7.43 13.68 -13.02
CA LYS A 86 8.59 14.36 -12.41
C LYS A 86 9.18 13.60 -11.22
N CYS A 87 8.33 12.99 -10.41
CA CYS A 87 8.78 12.16 -9.29
C CYS A 87 9.50 10.89 -9.75
N MET A 88 9.05 10.23 -10.83
CA MET A 88 9.74 9.07 -11.40
C MET A 88 11.06 9.46 -12.05
N GLU A 89 11.10 10.54 -12.83
CA GLU A 89 12.30 11.12 -13.45
C GLU A 89 13.39 11.37 -12.42
N MET A 90 13.05 12.06 -11.35
CA MET A 90 13.96 12.38 -10.25
C MET A 90 14.52 11.15 -9.53
N ARG A 91 13.69 10.13 -9.28
CA ARG A 91 14.12 8.88 -8.64
C ARG A 91 15.04 8.08 -9.56
N LEU A 92 14.70 7.95 -10.85
CA LEU A 92 15.52 7.25 -11.83
C LEU A 92 16.83 7.99 -12.12
N LYS A 93 16.82 9.32 -12.12
CA LYS A 93 18.02 10.14 -12.29
C LYS A 93 18.99 9.91 -11.14
N ASN A 94 18.48 9.90 -9.91
CA ASN A 94 19.33 9.61 -8.75
C ASN A 94 19.87 8.17 -8.79
N ALA A 95 19.06 7.20 -9.27
CA ALA A 95 19.52 5.83 -9.48
C ALA A 95 20.67 5.75 -10.49
N ALA A 96 20.57 6.41 -11.64
CA ALA A 96 21.62 6.47 -12.66
C ALA A 96 22.92 7.13 -12.15
N LEU A 97 22.80 8.23 -11.40
CA LEU A 97 23.95 8.88 -10.77
C LEU A 97 24.61 7.97 -9.73
N THR A 98 23.80 7.27 -8.93
CA THR A 98 24.29 6.35 -7.89
C THR A 98 24.93 5.12 -8.51
N SER A 99 24.41 4.59 -9.62
CA SER A 99 25.04 3.47 -10.33
C SER A 99 26.43 3.83 -10.83
N GLY A 100 26.62 5.05 -11.33
CA GLY A 100 27.94 5.55 -11.72
C GLY A 100 28.93 5.59 -10.55
N LYS A 101 28.49 6.05 -9.36
CA LYS A 101 29.32 6.12 -8.15
C LYS A 101 29.80 4.76 -7.65
N ILE A 102 29.00 3.71 -7.84
CA ILE A 102 29.36 2.34 -7.45
C ILE A 102 29.90 1.50 -8.61
N HIS A 103 30.14 2.11 -9.78
CA HIS A 103 30.59 1.42 -10.99
C HIS A 103 29.68 0.25 -11.43
N ALA A 104 28.36 0.37 -11.18
CA ALA A 104 27.38 -0.55 -11.76
C ALA A 104 27.25 -0.29 -13.27
N LYS A 105 27.11 -1.37 -14.05
CA LYS A 105 27.00 -1.30 -15.52
C LYS A 105 25.66 -0.75 -15.98
N SER A 106 24.61 -1.07 -15.23
CA SER A 106 23.25 -0.68 -15.54
C SER A 106 22.47 -0.29 -14.30
N PHE A 107 21.36 0.41 -14.52
CA PHE A 107 20.36 0.70 -13.50
C PHE A 107 18.96 0.30 -13.98
N THR A 108 18.08 0.03 -13.03
CA THR A 108 16.66 -0.23 -13.27
C THR A 108 15.83 0.19 -12.04
N SER A 109 14.53 -0.08 -12.05
CA SER A 109 13.66 0.26 -10.93
C SER A 109 12.50 -0.69 -10.70
N THR A 110 12.19 -0.90 -9.42
CA THR A 110 10.97 -1.58 -8.97
C THR A 110 9.68 -0.82 -9.29
N LEU A 111 9.76 0.44 -9.77
CA LEU A 111 8.58 1.15 -10.29
C LEU A 111 7.88 0.35 -11.40
N LEU A 112 8.62 -0.44 -12.17
CA LEU A 112 8.11 -1.36 -13.21
C LEU A 112 7.28 -2.53 -12.66
N ALA A 113 7.31 -2.77 -11.35
CA ALA A 113 6.48 -3.74 -10.67
C ALA A 113 5.17 -3.14 -10.13
N SER A 114 5.06 -1.80 -10.11
CA SER A 114 3.91 -1.14 -9.52
C SER A 114 2.69 -1.23 -10.45
N PRO A 115 1.53 -1.76 -9.98
CA PRO A 115 0.34 -1.89 -10.82
C PRO A 115 -0.32 -0.54 -11.14
N ARG A 116 0.01 0.52 -10.37
CA ARG A 116 -0.58 1.86 -10.50
C ARG A 116 0.23 2.81 -11.38
N LYS A 117 1.43 2.41 -11.83
CA LYS A 117 2.34 3.28 -12.58
C LYS A 117 2.42 2.81 -14.03
N SER A 118 2.47 3.76 -14.97
CA SER A 118 2.62 3.46 -16.40
C SER A 118 4.01 2.88 -16.68
N ILE A 119 4.08 1.65 -17.19
CA ILE A 119 5.35 1.00 -17.55
C ILE A 119 6.02 1.77 -18.70
N ASP A 120 5.24 2.21 -19.68
CA ASP A 120 5.75 2.92 -20.85
C ASP A 120 6.42 4.23 -20.43
N THR A 121 5.74 5.04 -19.60
CA THR A 121 6.31 6.28 -19.05
C THR A 121 7.59 6.03 -18.25
N ILE A 122 7.65 4.96 -17.45
CA ILE A 122 8.86 4.64 -16.68
C ILE A 122 10.01 4.27 -17.62
N ASN A 123 9.74 3.48 -18.67
CA ASN A 123 10.75 3.07 -19.64
C ASN A 123 11.24 4.24 -20.48
N GLU A 124 10.35 5.13 -20.93
CA GLU A 124 10.70 6.36 -21.65
C GLU A 124 11.66 7.22 -20.81
N ILE A 125 11.27 7.54 -19.58
CA ILE A 125 12.10 8.30 -18.64
C ILE A 125 13.46 7.61 -18.39
N GLY A 126 13.45 6.29 -18.20
CA GLY A 126 14.68 5.52 -17.97
C GLY A 126 15.63 5.57 -19.16
N MET A 127 15.11 5.46 -20.38
CA MET A 127 15.89 5.56 -21.61
C MET A 127 16.45 6.96 -21.84
N GLU A 128 15.66 8.01 -21.59
CA GLU A 128 16.13 9.40 -21.67
C GLU A 128 17.30 9.65 -20.72
N ILE A 129 17.19 9.19 -19.48
CA ILE A 129 18.24 9.29 -18.46
C ILE A 129 19.47 8.48 -18.88
N SER A 130 19.27 7.26 -19.39
CA SER A 130 20.37 6.43 -19.93
C SER A 130 21.18 7.17 -20.99
N ASN A 131 20.50 7.84 -21.92
CA ASN A 131 21.15 8.60 -23.00
C ASN A 131 21.92 9.81 -22.47
N VAL A 132 21.40 10.49 -21.45
CA VAL A 132 22.03 11.69 -20.87
C VAL A 132 23.26 11.35 -20.02
N TYR A 133 23.19 10.29 -19.21
CA TYR A 133 24.24 9.93 -18.24
C TYR A 133 25.17 8.80 -18.71
N GLY A 134 24.90 8.20 -19.87
CA GLY A 134 25.73 7.13 -20.44
C GLY A 134 25.74 5.84 -19.61
N THR A 135 24.75 5.64 -18.73
CA THR A 135 24.61 4.40 -17.95
C THR A 135 23.45 3.59 -18.51
N GLU A 136 23.66 2.29 -18.76
CA GLU A 136 22.63 1.43 -19.36
C GLU A 136 21.36 1.35 -18.49
N TYR A 137 20.20 1.63 -19.08
CA TYR A 137 18.91 1.39 -18.43
C TYR A 137 18.32 0.03 -18.83
N THR A 138 17.98 -0.79 -17.84
CA THR A 138 17.27 -2.06 -18.08
C THR A 138 15.78 -1.90 -17.80
N GLY A 139 14.98 -1.73 -18.86
CA GLY A 139 13.51 -1.69 -18.77
C GLY A 139 12.85 -3.07 -18.64
N GLY A 140 11.52 -3.08 -18.64
CA GLY A 140 10.71 -4.31 -18.69
C GLY A 140 9.38 -4.23 -17.93
N ASN A 141 8.77 -5.38 -17.67
CA ASN A 141 7.58 -5.51 -16.84
C ASN A 141 7.87 -6.45 -15.67
N PHE A 142 7.94 -5.89 -14.46
CA PHE A 142 8.28 -6.62 -13.24
C PHE A 142 7.07 -6.94 -12.37
N ARG A 143 5.86 -6.83 -12.93
CA ARG A 143 4.61 -7.10 -12.22
C ARG A 143 4.43 -8.61 -12.03
N THR A 144 4.10 -8.98 -10.80
CA THR A 144 3.77 -10.33 -10.36
C THR A 144 2.32 -10.40 -9.90
N GLY A 145 1.67 -11.55 -10.06
CA GLY A 145 0.27 -11.73 -9.67
C GLY A 145 0.06 -11.58 -8.16
N ARG A 146 -1.08 -11.02 -7.76
CA ARG A 146 -1.41 -10.80 -6.33
C ARG A 146 -1.37 -12.10 -5.51
N LYS A 147 -1.72 -13.24 -6.11
CA LYS A 147 -1.70 -14.55 -5.43
C LYS A 147 -0.27 -15.03 -5.15
N GLU A 148 0.66 -14.74 -6.05
CA GLU A 148 2.06 -15.16 -5.95
C GLU A 148 2.82 -14.33 -4.91
N ILE A 149 2.55 -13.03 -4.82
CA ILE A 149 3.22 -12.15 -3.84
C ILE A 149 2.64 -12.26 -2.43
N LYS A 150 1.36 -12.63 -2.29
CA LYS A 150 0.64 -12.61 -0.99
C LYS A 150 1.37 -13.37 0.14
N PRO A 151 1.91 -14.59 -0.06
CA PRO A 151 2.62 -15.31 1.00
C PRO A 151 3.86 -14.58 1.53
N TYR A 152 4.46 -13.71 0.73
CA TYR A 152 5.66 -12.95 1.11
C TYR A 152 5.34 -11.64 1.84
N LEU A 153 4.06 -11.25 1.92
CA LEU A 153 3.61 -9.98 2.48
C LEU A 153 3.05 -10.07 3.90
N GLU A 154 2.91 -11.27 4.48
CA GLU A 154 2.17 -11.45 5.75
C GLU A 154 2.72 -10.61 6.90
N ASP A 155 4.05 -10.49 7.01
CA ASP A 155 4.74 -9.68 8.03
C ASP A 155 5.43 -8.42 7.47
N ILE A 156 5.10 -8.03 6.25
CA ILE A 156 5.73 -6.90 5.56
C ILE A 156 4.75 -5.74 5.50
N TYR A 157 5.18 -4.54 5.88
CA TYR A 157 4.36 -3.35 5.75
C TYR A 157 3.95 -3.12 4.29
N VAL A 158 2.64 -2.97 4.05
CA VAL A 158 2.06 -2.65 2.74
C VAL A 158 1.39 -1.28 2.82
N GLN A 159 1.90 -0.34 2.04
CA GLN A 159 1.39 1.02 1.96
C GLN A 159 0.01 1.10 1.31
N ASN A 160 -0.84 2.02 1.76
CA ASN A 160 -2.17 2.26 1.22
C ASN A 160 -2.27 3.47 0.25
N TYR A 161 -1.20 4.25 0.08
CA TYR A 161 -1.11 5.40 -0.84
C TYR A 161 0.28 5.50 -1.48
N CYS A 162 0.47 6.40 -2.45
CA CYS A 162 1.72 6.52 -3.21
C CYS A 162 2.93 6.86 -2.33
N GLY A 163 2.71 7.62 -1.26
CA GLY A 163 3.73 8.06 -0.31
C GLY A 163 3.88 9.58 -0.26
N CYS A 164 3.49 10.33 -1.28
CA CYS A 164 3.57 11.80 -1.24
C CYS A 164 2.39 12.44 -0.51
N GLU A 165 2.60 13.66 -0.01
CA GLU A 165 1.61 14.44 0.72
C GLU A 165 0.31 14.64 -0.08
N ALA A 166 0.41 15.03 -1.36
CA ALA A 166 -0.76 15.23 -2.19
C ALA A 166 -1.61 13.94 -2.36
N SER A 167 -0.98 12.77 -2.47
CA SER A 167 -1.68 11.47 -2.51
C SER A 167 -2.32 11.15 -1.15
N LEU A 168 -1.70 11.53 -0.04
CA LEU A 168 -2.25 11.38 1.30
C LEU A 168 -3.47 12.26 1.52
N VAL A 169 -3.39 13.55 1.17
CA VAL A 169 -4.50 14.51 1.28
C VAL A 169 -5.69 14.06 0.44
N LYS A 170 -5.45 13.67 -0.82
CA LYS A 170 -6.50 13.12 -1.69
C LYS A 170 -7.13 11.85 -1.08
N SER A 171 -6.32 10.91 -0.62
CA SER A 171 -6.80 9.67 0.01
C SER A 171 -7.68 9.93 1.24
N ARG A 172 -7.32 10.93 2.06
CA ARG A 172 -8.12 11.38 3.22
C ARG A 172 -9.44 11.99 2.78
N ARG A 173 -9.43 12.95 1.84
CA ARG A 173 -10.64 13.58 1.32
C ARG A 173 -11.60 12.56 0.71
N ASP A 174 -11.09 11.65 -0.12
CA ASP A 174 -11.90 10.60 -0.73
C ASP A 174 -12.50 9.66 0.32
N ARG A 175 -11.79 9.43 1.43
CA ARG A 175 -12.28 8.63 2.55
C ARG A 175 -13.39 9.36 3.30
N GLU A 176 -13.19 10.62 3.63
CA GLU A 176 -14.18 11.45 4.31
C GLU A 176 -15.47 11.58 3.50
N GLU A 177 -15.37 11.77 2.19
CA GLU A 177 -16.53 11.82 1.30
C GLU A 177 -17.29 10.49 1.26
N ARG A 178 -16.58 9.36 1.16
CA ARG A 178 -17.21 8.02 1.26
C ARG A 178 -17.87 7.80 2.62
N GLU A 179 -17.25 8.25 3.70
CA GLU A 179 -17.82 8.16 5.05
C GLU A 179 -19.08 9.03 5.18
N ARG A 180 -19.07 10.24 4.60
CA ARG A 180 -20.26 11.11 4.54
C ARG A 180 -21.40 10.44 3.77
N MET A 181 -21.13 9.92 2.57
CA MET A 181 -22.13 9.24 1.74
C MET A 181 -22.69 7.98 2.44
N ASP A 182 -21.82 7.18 3.07
CA ASP A 182 -22.25 6.00 3.84
C ASP A 182 -23.12 6.44 5.04
N PHE A 183 -22.79 7.55 5.71
CA PHE A 183 -23.58 8.07 6.84
C PHE A 183 -24.95 8.63 6.40
N GLU A 184 -25.02 9.32 5.26
CA GLU A 184 -26.27 9.77 4.65
C GLU A 184 -27.16 8.57 4.30
N LEU A 185 -26.58 7.53 3.71
CA LEU A 185 -27.29 6.29 3.40
C LEU A 185 -27.79 5.57 4.66
N LEU A 186 -26.98 5.53 5.71
CA LEU A 186 -27.39 5.00 7.01
C LEU A 186 -28.57 5.78 7.59
N SER A 187 -28.49 7.11 7.58
CA SER A 187 -29.52 8.00 8.12
C SER A 187 -30.84 7.93 7.33
N GLY A 188 -30.76 7.69 6.02
CA GLY A 188 -31.91 7.49 5.15
C GLY A 188 -32.57 6.13 5.31
N LYS A 189 -31.80 5.04 5.18
CA LYS A 189 -32.33 3.66 5.11
C LYS A 189 -32.46 2.97 6.47
N PHE A 190 -31.60 3.31 7.43
CA PHE A 190 -31.51 2.67 8.75
C PHE A 190 -31.58 3.71 9.87
N ARG A 191 -32.55 4.64 9.79
CA ARG A 191 -32.67 5.79 10.69
C ARG A 191 -32.59 5.44 12.18
N ASN A 192 -33.22 4.34 12.60
CA ASN A 192 -33.23 3.90 14.00
C ASN A 192 -31.87 3.32 14.48
N LEU A 193 -30.94 3.08 13.56
CA LEU A 193 -29.63 2.46 13.79
C LEU A 193 -28.46 3.43 13.62
N VAL A 194 -28.73 4.72 13.42
CA VAL A 194 -27.67 5.75 13.26
C VAL A 194 -26.70 5.77 14.45
N HIS A 195 -27.19 5.50 15.66
CA HIS A 195 -26.37 5.41 16.88
C HIS A 195 -25.29 4.31 16.81
N LEU A 196 -25.42 3.33 15.91
CA LEU A 196 -24.43 2.29 15.67
C LEU A 196 -23.26 2.75 14.79
N TRP A 197 -23.31 3.96 14.19
CA TRP A 197 -22.21 4.51 13.41
C TRP A 197 -20.88 4.56 14.18
N LYS A 198 -20.93 4.68 15.52
CA LYS A 198 -19.77 4.59 16.41
C LYS A 198 -18.96 3.29 16.27
N TYR A 199 -19.52 2.25 15.63
CA TYR A 199 -18.87 0.98 15.36
C TYR A 199 -18.26 0.88 13.95
N ARG A 200 -18.33 1.92 13.12
CA ARG A 200 -17.64 1.93 11.83
C ARG A 200 -16.13 1.73 12.04
N GLY A 201 -15.56 0.76 11.34
CA GLY A 201 -14.15 0.36 11.52
C GLY A 201 -13.81 -0.22 12.90
N ARG A 202 -14.79 -0.56 13.73
CA ARG A 202 -14.63 -1.17 15.05
C ARG A 202 -15.41 -2.47 15.15
N LEU A 203 -15.09 -3.29 16.16
CA LEU A 203 -15.82 -4.52 16.41
C LEU A 203 -17.22 -4.20 16.93
N ILE A 204 -18.23 -4.92 16.42
CA ILE A 204 -19.61 -4.85 16.89
C ILE A 204 -20.12 -6.24 17.21
N ARG A 205 -20.87 -6.37 18.31
CA ARG A 205 -21.56 -7.60 18.68
C ARG A 205 -22.83 -7.75 17.85
N ILE A 206 -23.12 -8.96 17.38
CA ILE A 206 -24.33 -9.22 16.59
C ILE A 206 -25.61 -8.88 17.36
N GLU A 207 -25.59 -9.01 18.69
CA GLU A 207 -26.73 -8.69 19.56
C GLU A 207 -27.04 -7.18 19.61
N GLU A 208 -26.08 -6.32 19.30
CA GLU A 208 -26.26 -4.86 19.22
C GLU A 208 -27.00 -4.44 17.94
N ILE A 209 -27.14 -5.36 16.97
CA ILE A 209 -27.76 -5.10 15.68
C ILE A 209 -29.16 -5.74 15.69
N PRO A 210 -30.25 -4.96 15.82
CA PRO A 210 -31.61 -5.49 15.87
C PRO A 210 -32.15 -5.83 14.46
N ILE A 211 -31.34 -6.52 13.65
CA ILE A 211 -31.70 -7.01 12.31
C ILE A 211 -31.57 -8.53 12.32
N ARG A 212 -32.68 -9.22 12.02
CA ARG A 212 -32.75 -10.69 12.13
C ARG A 212 -32.52 -11.41 10.80
N ASP A 213 -32.86 -10.78 9.68
CA ASP A 213 -32.68 -11.39 8.37
C ASP A 213 -31.28 -11.12 7.81
N GLU A 214 -30.65 -12.15 7.25
CA GLU A 214 -29.27 -12.06 6.74
C GLU A 214 -29.15 -11.04 5.59
N SER A 215 -30.22 -10.83 4.80
CA SER A 215 -30.22 -9.89 3.68
C SER A 215 -30.10 -8.44 4.15
N SER A 216 -30.99 -7.98 5.03
CA SER A 216 -30.94 -6.63 5.58
C SER A 216 -29.71 -6.42 6.46
N LEU A 217 -29.24 -7.48 7.14
CA LEU A 217 -27.98 -7.43 7.90
C LEU A 217 -26.80 -7.17 6.95
N LYS A 218 -26.73 -7.87 5.81
CA LYS A 218 -25.70 -7.61 4.79
C LYS A 218 -25.78 -6.18 4.26
N GLU A 219 -26.97 -5.67 3.96
CA GLU A 219 -27.14 -4.29 3.51
C GLU A 219 -26.66 -3.28 4.56
N PHE A 220 -27.05 -3.47 5.82
CA PHE A 220 -26.62 -2.62 6.93
C PHE A 220 -25.10 -2.66 7.12
N LEU A 221 -24.50 -3.86 7.13
CA LEU A 221 -23.06 -4.03 7.28
C LEU A 221 -22.28 -3.45 6.09
N ALA A 222 -22.84 -3.50 4.88
CA ALA A 222 -22.24 -2.87 3.70
C ALA A 222 -22.17 -1.33 3.82
N VAL A 223 -23.01 -0.72 4.66
CA VAL A 223 -22.99 0.72 4.96
C VAL A 223 -22.12 1.02 6.18
N LEU A 224 -22.35 0.31 7.29
CA LEU A 224 -21.64 0.52 8.56
C LEU A 224 -20.14 0.20 8.45
N LYS A 225 -19.80 -0.91 7.78
CA LYS A 225 -18.43 -1.41 7.59
C LYS A 225 -17.64 -1.51 8.91
N PRO A 226 -18.06 -2.33 9.89
CA PRO A 226 -17.30 -2.58 11.11
C PRO A 226 -15.93 -3.24 10.82
N SER A 227 -15.02 -3.33 11.79
CA SER A 227 -13.79 -4.13 11.60
C SER A 227 -14.06 -5.64 11.68
N GLY A 228 -15.17 -6.03 12.30
CA GLY A 228 -15.63 -7.41 12.39
C GLY A 228 -16.92 -7.52 13.21
N LEU A 229 -17.62 -8.63 13.02
CA LEU A 229 -18.85 -8.99 13.73
C LEU A 229 -18.53 -10.08 14.75
N LEU A 230 -18.76 -9.78 16.03
CA LEU A 230 -18.62 -10.74 17.12
C LEU A 230 -19.90 -11.55 17.24
N VAL A 231 -19.76 -12.87 17.21
CA VAL A 231 -20.89 -13.81 17.23
C VAL A 231 -20.76 -14.79 18.39
N LYS A 232 -21.87 -15.00 19.09
CA LYS A 232 -21.98 -16.00 20.14
C LYS A 232 -22.15 -17.40 19.59
N LYS A 233 -21.70 -18.39 20.36
CA LYS A 233 -21.96 -19.81 20.10
C LYS A 233 -23.46 -20.05 20.05
N GLY A 234 -23.94 -20.62 18.95
CA GLY A 234 -25.37 -20.82 18.68
C GLY A 234 -26.03 -19.80 17.74
N SER A 235 -25.32 -18.73 17.35
CA SER A 235 -25.74 -17.86 16.24
C SER A 235 -25.64 -18.61 14.89
N GLU A 236 -26.53 -18.32 13.93
CA GLU A 236 -26.47 -18.87 12.57
C GLU A 236 -25.18 -18.54 11.82
N LEU A 237 -24.50 -17.47 12.24
CA LEU A 237 -23.23 -17.01 11.68
C LEU A 237 -22.02 -17.61 12.40
N TYR A 238 -22.21 -18.30 13.54
CA TYR A 238 -21.13 -18.91 14.31
C TYR A 238 -20.38 -19.96 13.48
N GLY A 239 -19.05 -19.93 13.54
CA GLY A 239 -18.17 -20.83 12.78
C GLY A 239 -17.93 -20.43 11.32
N ARG A 240 -18.59 -19.39 10.80
CA ARG A 240 -18.23 -18.80 9.51
C ARG A 240 -17.03 -17.87 9.70
N ASN A 241 -16.15 -17.79 8.69
CA ASN A 241 -15.01 -16.86 8.71
C ASN A 241 -15.38 -15.47 8.19
N TRP A 242 -16.35 -15.40 7.25
CA TRP A 242 -16.70 -14.19 6.52
C TRP A 242 -18.19 -14.13 6.19
N LEU A 243 -18.77 -12.94 6.23
CA LEU A 243 -20.09 -12.62 5.66
C LEU A 243 -19.91 -11.65 4.48
N LYS A 244 -20.26 -12.10 3.27
CA LYS A 244 -20.20 -11.28 2.06
C LYS A 244 -21.40 -10.32 1.99
N ALA A 245 -21.13 -9.02 2.07
CA ALA A 245 -22.08 -7.92 2.06
C ALA A 245 -21.80 -6.98 0.87
N GLY A 246 -22.18 -7.42 -0.33
CA GLY A 246 -21.88 -6.71 -1.58
C GLY A 246 -20.36 -6.68 -1.87
N LYS A 247 -19.78 -5.47 -1.92
CA LYS A 247 -18.33 -5.26 -2.07
C LYS A 247 -17.57 -5.31 -0.74
N TYR A 248 -18.26 -5.26 0.39
CA TYR A 248 -17.68 -5.35 1.73
C TYR A 248 -17.78 -6.80 2.24
N ASN A 249 -16.69 -7.33 2.79
CA ASN A 249 -16.67 -8.66 3.42
C ASN A 249 -16.47 -8.46 4.92
N CYS A 250 -17.50 -8.73 5.70
CA CYS A 250 -17.42 -8.62 7.15
C CYS A 250 -16.72 -9.85 7.72
N ARG A 251 -15.66 -9.66 8.51
CA ARG A 251 -15.01 -10.75 9.24
C ARG A 251 -15.91 -11.18 10.39
N ILE A 252 -16.11 -12.49 10.55
CA ILE A 252 -16.84 -13.05 11.68
C ILE A 252 -15.82 -13.57 12.70
N LEU A 253 -16.07 -13.30 13.98
CA LEU A 253 -15.21 -13.68 15.10
C LEU A 253 -16.06 -14.32 16.21
N GLY A 254 -15.63 -15.44 16.76
CA GLY A 254 -16.28 -16.00 17.95
C GLY A 254 -15.98 -15.13 19.17
N GLU A 255 -16.95 -14.89 20.04
CA GLU A 255 -16.70 -14.15 21.29
C GLU A 255 -15.66 -14.85 22.20
N SER A 256 -15.55 -16.18 22.12
CA SER A 256 -14.52 -16.97 22.81
C SER A 256 -13.10 -16.66 22.34
N ASP A 257 -12.94 -16.20 21.11
CA ASP A 257 -11.63 -16.01 20.47
C ASP A 257 -10.96 -14.71 20.93
N ILE A 258 -11.74 -13.76 21.50
CA ILE A 258 -11.24 -12.46 21.98
C ILE A 258 -10.66 -12.58 23.40
N TYR A 259 -11.18 -13.50 24.21
CA TYR A 259 -10.70 -13.74 25.58
C TYR A 259 -9.58 -14.80 25.64
N GLY A 260 -9.22 -15.42 24.50
CA GLY A 260 -8.15 -16.41 24.41
C GLY A 260 -6.74 -15.85 24.17
N GLU A 261 -6.59 -14.55 23.86
CA GLU A 261 -5.28 -13.92 23.58
C GLU A 261 -4.70 -13.09 24.75
N SER A 262 -5.28 -13.16 25.95
CA SER A 262 -4.70 -12.55 27.16
C SER A 262 -3.96 -13.55 28.07
N GLY A 263 -3.57 -14.71 27.55
CA GLY A 263 -2.76 -15.69 28.27
C GLY A 263 -1.74 -16.34 27.34
N GLN A 264 -0.45 -16.19 27.68
CA GLN A 264 0.73 -16.76 27.00
C GLN A 264 1.23 -16.03 25.74
N LYS A 265 1.97 -14.94 25.97
CA LYS A 265 3.25 -14.71 25.29
C LYS A 265 4.32 -14.50 26.36
N ASN A 266 5.05 -15.56 26.68
CA ASN A 266 6.46 -15.50 27.10
C ASN A 266 7.27 -16.01 25.91
#